data_AF-A0A0J9EVJ8-F1
#
_entry.id   AF-A0A0J9EVJ8-F1
#
_cell.length_a   1.000
_cell.length_b   1.000
_cell.length_c   1.000
_cell.angle_alpha   90.00
_cell.angle_beta   90.00
_cell.angle_gamma   90.00
#
_symmetry.space_group_name_H-M   'P 1'
#
loop_
_entity.id
_entity.type
_entity.pdbx_description
1 polymer ?
#
loop_
_entity_poly.entity_id
_entity_poly.type
_entity_poly.pdbx_seq_one_letter_code
_entity_poly.pdbx_strand_id
1 'polypeptide(L)' 'EDQCYLVHLPDFPTQEFHTHGDTYEEALNNAQEVLELLVQDYQEDGKPLPQPKTSENNFKSA' A
#
# COMPACT_ATOMS: atom_id res chain seq x y z
N GLU A 1 7.37 12.21 18.25
CA GLU A 1 7.84 11.05 17.47
C GLU A 1 6.98 9.90 17.89
N ASP A 2 6.06 9.50 17.02
CA ASP A 2 5.22 8.33 17.24
C ASP A 2 6.00 7.14 16.68
N GLN A 3 6.36 6.20 17.55
CA GLN A 3 7.11 5.00 17.15
C GLN A 3 6.16 4.00 16.48
N CYS A 4 5.87 4.22 15.21
CA CYS A 4 4.99 3.35 14.43
C CYS A 4 5.63 2.90 13.11
N TYR A 5 5.11 1.81 12.56
CA TYR A 5 5.40 1.31 11.23
C TYR A 5 4.49 1.99 10.23
N LEU A 6 5.07 2.62 9.21
CA LEU A 6 4.34 3.26 8.13
C LEU A 6 4.21 2.32 6.93
N VAL A 7 3.03 2.31 6.32
CA VAL A 7 2.74 1.49 5.14
C VAL A 7 2.71 2.37 3.91
N HIS A 8 3.60 2.09 2.96
CA HIS A 8 3.60 2.70 1.63
C HIS A 8 3.12 1.70 0.60
N LEU A 9 2.09 2.07 -0.17
CA LEU A 9 1.54 1.29 -1.27
C LEU A 9 1.89 1.98 -2.60
N PRO A 10 3.04 1.68 -3.23
CA PRO A 10 3.55 2.43 -4.38
C PRO A 10 2.70 2.27 -5.65
N ASP A 11 1.78 1.32 -5.66
CA ASP A 11 0.80 1.09 -6.73
C ASP A 11 -0.36 2.09 -6.68
N PHE A 12 -0.56 2.75 -5.53
CA PHE A 12 -1.58 3.75 -5.27
C PHE A 12 -0.92 5.09 -4.88
N PRO A 13 -0.37 5.87 -5.82
CA PRO A 13 0.50 7.01 -5.52
C PRO A 13 -0.27 8.28 -5.10
N THR A 14 -1.46 8.15 -4.50
CA THR A 14 -2.27 9.30 -4.05
C THR A 14 -1.67 9.99 -2.83
N GLN A 15 -0.88 9.25 -2.05
CA GLN A 15 -0.16 9.73 -0.86
C GLN A 15 1.07 8.85 -0.59
N GLU A 16 2.01 9.37 0.20
CA GLU A 16 3.25 8.67 0.54
C GLU A 16 3.02 7.49 1.50
N PHE A 17 2.18 7.67 2.53
CA PHE A 17 1.81 6.61 3.46
C PHE A 17 0.30 6.47 3.52
N HIS A 18 -0.18 5.24 3.53
CA HIS A 18 -1.61 4.92 3.44
C HIS A 18 -2.22 4.59 4.79
N THR A 19 -1.40 4.01 5.68
CA THR A 19 -1.78 3.69 7.05
C THR A 19 -0.51 3.46 7.88
N HIS A 20 -0.70 3.22 9.16
CA HIS A 20 0.35 2.90 10.10
C HIS A 20 -0.11 1.84 11.11
N GLY A 21 0.80 1.33 11.91
CA GLY A 21 0.51 0.50 13.08
C GLY A 21 1.67 0.52 14.07
N ASP A 22 1.40 0.29 15.35
CA ASP A 22 2.44 0.30 16.39
C ASP A 22 3.27 -0.99 16.36
N THR A 23 2.74 -2.04 15.73
CA THR A 23 3.45 -3.29 15.46
C THR A 23 3.44 -3.64 13.98
N TYR A 24 4.35 -4.54 13.57
CA TYR A 24 4.36 -5.07 12.20
C TYR A 24 3.04 -5.74 11.82
N GLU A 25 2.42 -6.49 12.74
CA GLU A 25 1.16 -7.19 12.50
C GLU A 25 0.01 -6.20 12.33
N GLU A 26 -0.07 -5.19 13.19
CA GLU A 26 -1.08 -4.14 13.09
C GLU A 26 -0.95 -3.35 11.79
N ALA A 27 0.27 -2.92 11.43
CA ALA A 27 0.49 -2.21 10.19
C ALA A 27 0.10 -3.05 8.96
N LEU A 28 0.38 -4.36 8.98
CA LEU A 28 0.00 -5.28 7.91
C LEU A 28 -1.52 -5.46 7.83
N ASN A 29 -2.20 -5.64 8.96
CA ASN A 29 -3.66 -5.78 8.99
C ASN A 29 -4.34 -4.51 8.48
N ASN A 30 -3.89 -3.34 8.96
CA ASN A 30 -4.40 -2.06 8.49
C ASN A 30 -4.13 -1.86 6.99
N ALA A 31 -2.98 -2.33 6.48
CA ALA A 31 -2.67 -2.28 5.05
C ALA A 31 -3.65 -3.10 4.22
N GLN A 32 -4.06 -4.27 4.71
CA GLN A 32 -5.06 -5.11 4.04
C GLN A 32 -6.42 -4.41 3.98
N GLU A 33 -6.89 -3.84 5.10
CA GLU A 33 -8.14 -3.08 5.13
C GLU A 33 -8.13 -1.90 4.15
N VAL A 34 -7.04 -1.13 4.11
CA VAL A 34 -6.91 -0.02 3.17
C VAL A 34 -6.85 -0.50 1.72
N LEU A 35 -6.17 -1.61 1.43
CA LEU A 35 -6.14 -2.20 0.08
C LEU A 35 -7.53 -2.62 -0.39
N GLU A 36 -8.34 -3.22 0.47
CA GLU A 36 -9.72 -3.60 0.15
C GLU A 36 -10.56 -2.37 -0.23
N LEU A 37 -10.46 -1.29 0.56
CA LEU A 37 -11.14 -0.03 0.26
C LEU A 37 -10.67 0.60 -1.07
N LEU A 38 -9.37 0.65 -1.31
CA LEU A 38 -8.82 1.20 -2.56
C LEU A 38 -9.27 0.39 -3.79
N VAL A 39 -9.33 -0.93 -3.67
CA VAL A 39 -9.81 -1.81 -4.75
C VAL A 39 -11.29 -1.55 -5.01
N GLN A 40 -12.10 -1.41 -3.96
CA GLN A 40 -13.52 -1.10 -4.09
C GLN A 40 -13.72 0.26 -4.78
N ASP A 41 -13.04 1.31 -4.33
CA ASP A 41 -13.12 2.65 -4.93
C ASP A 41 -12.81 2.63 -6.43
N TYR A 42 -11.77 1.89 -6.84
CA TYR A 42 -11.41 1.75 -8.26
C TYR A 42 -12.51 1.04 -9.06
N GLN A 43 -13.12 0.00 -8.50
CA GLN A 43 -14.20 -0.72 -9.15
C GLN A 43 -15.45 0.13 -9.29
N GLU A 44 -15.83 0.87 -8.24
CA GLU A 44 -16.99 1.78 -8.25
C GLU A 44 -16.80 2.91 -9.29
N ASP A 45 -15.58 3.42 -9.43
CA ASP A 45 -15.23 4.43 -10.43
C ASP A 45 -15.03 3.87 -11.85
N GLY A 46 -15.11 2.54 -12.04
CA GLY A 46 -14.83 1.89 -13.32
C GLY A 46 -13.38 2.03 -13.79
N LYS A 47 -12.45 2.30 -12.86
CA LYS A 47 -11.02 2.44 -13.12
C LYS A 47 -10.34 1.06 -13.12
N PRO A 48 -9.36 0.82 -14.00
CA PRO A 48 -8.56 -0.39 -13.94
C PRO A 48 -7.67 -0.39 -12.70
N LEU A 49 -7.58 -1.52 -11.99
CA LEU A 49 -6.65 -1.70 -10.88
C LEU A 49 -5.20 -1.55 -11.36
N PRO A 50 -4.30 -0.99 -10.52
CA PRO A 50 -2.90 -0.86 -10.87
C PRO A 50 -2.24 -2.25 -11.02
N GLN A 51 -1.24 -2.32 -11.90
CA GLN A 51 -0.39 -3.50 -12.01
C GLN A 51 0.61 -3.50 -10.84
N PRO A 52 0.75 -4.62 -10.10
CA PRO A 52 1.68 -4.69 -8.98
C PRO A 52 3.11 -4.36 -9.40
N LYS A 53 3.74 -3.40 -8.74
CA LYS A 53 5.18 -3.14 -8.90
C LYS A 53 5.95 -4.19 -8.10
N THR A 54 6.34 -5.28 -8.74
CA THR A 54 7.24 -6.25 -8.11
C THR A 54 8.66 -5.69 -8.02
N SER A 55 9.36 -5.98 -6.92
CA SER A 55 10.74 -5.55 -6.67
C SER A 55 11.77 -6.11 -7.66
N GLU A 56 11.37 -6.91 -8.66
CA GLU A 56 12.27 -7.49 -9.67
C GLU A 56 12.99 -6.43 -10.52
N ASN A 57 12.49 -5.19 -10.56
CA ASN A 57 13.19 -4.06 -11.17
C ASN A 57 14.26 -3.40 -10.27
N ASN A 58 14.26 -3.66 -8.96
CA ASN A 58 15.18 -3.02 -8.00
C ASN A 58 16.45 -3.85 -7.71
N PHE A 59 16.49 -5.12 -8.10
CA PHE A 59 17.64 -6.02 -7.83
C PHE A 59 18.58 -6.23 -9.02
N LYS A 60 18.34 -5.59 -10.18
CA LYS A 60 19.24 -5.69 -11.36
C LYS A 60 20.40 -4.67 -11.38
N SER A 61 20.63 -3.95 -10.29
CA SER A 61 21.74 -2.99 -10.17
C SER A 61 22.48 -3.17 -8.85
N ALA A 62 23.18 -4.29 -8.69
CA ALA A 62 24.23 -4.48 -7.69
C ALA A 62 25.35 -5.34 -8.29
#